data_AF-A0A8T1SRY6-F1
#
_entry.id   AF-A0A8T1SRY6-F1
#
_cell.length_a   1.000
_cell.length_b   1.000
_cell.length_c   1.000
_cell.angle_alpha   90.00
_cell.angle_beta   90.00
_cell.angle_gamma   90.00
#
_symmetry.space_group_name_H-M   'P 1'
#
loop_
_entity.id
_entity.type
_entity.pdbx_description
1 polymer ?
#
loop_
_entity_poly.entity_id
_entity_poly.type
_entity_poly.pdbx_seq_one_letter_code
_entity_poly.pdbx_strand_id
1 'polypeptide(L)'
;SGILEVLHCVLVESPEALNIIKEGHIKSIICLLDKHGRNHKVLDVLCSLCVCNGVAVRSNQHLICDNLLPGRDLLLQTRLVNHVSSMRPNIFLGISEGS
;
A
#
# COMPACT_ATOMS: atom_id res chain seq x y z
N SER A 1 7.93 10.21 -12.89
CA SER A 1 9.00 9.48 -12.18
C SER A 1 10.00 10.42 -11.51
N GLY A 2 10.47 11.49 -12.18
CA GLY A 2 11.53 12.35 -11.63
C GLY A 2 11.24 13.02 -10.28
N ILE A 3 10.00 13.44 -9.99
CA ILE A 3 9.69 14.13 -8.72
C ILE A 3 9.83 13.22 -7.49
N LEU A 4 9.54 11.92 -7.64
CA LEU A 4 9.71 10.93 -6.57
C LEU A 4 11.18 10.61 -6.33
N GLU A 5 11.96 10.52 -7.39
CA GLU A 5 13.42 10.28 -7.32
C GLU A 5 14.14 11.47 -6.69
N VAL A 6 13.73 12.70 -7.00
CA VAL A 6 14.25 13.92 -6.36
C VAL A 6 13.88 13.96 -4.88
N LEU A 7 12.62 13.66 -4.53
CA LEU A 7 12.21 13.56 -3.12
C LEU A 7 13.02 12.50 -2.37
N HIS A 8 13.20 11.33 -2.97
CA HIS A 8 14.01 10.26 -2.38
C HIS A 8 15.46 10.72 -2.16
N CYS A 9 16.08 11.34 -3.15
CA CYS A 9 17.45 11.84 -3.06
C CYS A 9 17.59 12.91 -1.95
N VAL A 10 16.70 13.90 -1.90
CA VAL A 10 16.73 14.97 -0.88
C VAL A 10 16.56 14.41 0.53
N LEU A 11 15.71 13.39 0.73
CA LEU A 11 15.49 12.77 2.04
C LEU A 11 16.66 11.92 2.53
N VAL A 12 17.47 11.38 1.61
CA VAL A 12 18.68 10.62 1.94
C VAL A 12 19.85 11.56 2.22
N GLU A 13 20.03 12.60 1.41
CA GLU A 13 21.15 13.54 1.50
C GLU A 13 20.99 14.57 2.63
N SER A 14 19.76 14.93 3.03
CA SER A 14 19.50 15.90 4.10
C SER A 14 18.51 15.37 5.14
N PRO A 15 18.98 14.91 6.31
CA PRO A 15 18.11 14.46 7.39
C PRO A 15 17.24 15.59 7.97
N GLU A 16 17.63 16.85 7.80
CA GLU A 16 16.87 18.03 8.24
C GLU A 16 15.54 18.17 7.49
N ALA A 17 15.46 17.67 6.25
CA ALA A 17 14.23 17.67 5.46
C ALA A 17 13.10 16.86 6.13
N LEU A 18 13.44 15.87 6.96
CA LEU A 18 12.46 15.06 7.69
C LEU A 18 11.72 15.86 8.76
N ASN A 19 12.35 16.90 9.33
CA ASN A 19 11.71 17.75 10.32
C ASN A 19 10.59 18.63 9.71
N ILE A 20 10.57 18.77 8.38
CA ILE A 20 9.58 19.55 7.63
C ILE A 20 8.41 18.66 7.20
N ILE A 21 8.58 17.33 7.24
CA ILE A 21 7.52 16.37 6.89
C ILE A 21 6.40 16.48 7.93
N LYS A 22 5.20 16.79 7.43
CA LYS A 22 3.96 16.80 8.21
C LYS A 22 3.00 15.77 7.65
N GLU A 23 1.93 15.51 8.40
CA GLU A 23 0.86 14.58 8.02
C GLU A 23 0.32 14.83 6.60
N GLY A 24 0.17 16.09 6.19
CA GLY A 24 -0.30 16.45 4.84
C GLY A 24 0.62 15.98 3.71
N HIS A 25 1.94 15.97 3.93
CA HIS A 25 2.90 15.44 2.95
C HIS A 25 2.77 13.92 2.83
N ILE A 26 2.61 13.22 3.96
CA ILE A 26 2.44 11.77 4.00
C ILE A 26 1.12 11.35 3.31
N LYS A 27 0.01 12.03 3.61
CA LYS A 27 -1.28 11.80 2.92
C LYS A 27 -1.16 12.00 1.40
N SER A 28 -0.41 13.00 0.97
CA SER A 28 -0.19 13.26 -0.46
C SER A 28 0.60 12.14 -1.13
N ILE A 29 1.67 11.64 -0.47
CA ILE A 29 2.47 10.50 -0.96
C ILE A 29 1.62 9.23 -1.04
N ILE A 30 0.78 8.98 -0.03
CA ILE A 30 -0.14 7.82 -0.02
C ILE A 30 -1.17 7.94 -1.16
N CYS A 31 -1.70 9.14 -1.42
CA CYS A 31 -2.61 9.39 -2.55
C CYS A 31 -1.93 9.16 -3.91
N LEU A 32 -0.62 9.40 -4.04
CA LEU A 32 0.14 9.04 -5.25
C LEU A 32 0.18 7.52 -5.46
N LEU A 33 0.16 6.71 -4.39
CA LEU A 33 0.13 5.26 -4.50
C LEU A 33 -1.19 4.76 -5.13
N ASP A 34 -2.29 5.41 -4.79
CA ASP A 34 -3.62 5.16 -5.37
C ASP A 34 -3.65 5.56 -6.86
N LYS A 35 -3.25 6.81 -7.17
CA LYS A 35 -3.30 7.37 -8.52
C LYS A 35 -2.34 6.73 -9.52
N HIS A 36 -1.20 6.23 -9.06
CA HIS A 36 -0.19 5.58 -9.91
C HIS A 36 -0.27 4.05 -9.94
N GLY A 37 -1.34 3.46 -9.41
CA GLY A 37 -1.58 2.02 -9.55
C GLY A 37 -0.54 1.15 -8.84
N ARG A 38 -0.24 1.45 -7.57
CA ARG A 38 0.69 0.67 -6.71
C ARG A 38 2.15 0.69 -7.21
N ASN A 39 2.64 1.87 -7.59
CA ASN A 39 4.04 2.05 -7.96
C ASN A 39 4.98 1.78 -6.77
N HIS A 40 5.89 0.81 -6.91
CA HIS A 40 6.85 0.44 -5.86
C HIS A 40 7.73 1.61 -5.39
N LYS A 41 8.05 2.56 -6.28
CA LYS A 41 8.87 3.73 -5.92
C LYS A 41 8.23 4.61 -4.85
N VAL A 42 6.89 4.60 -4.76
CA VAL A 42 6.17 5.33 -3.71
C VAL A 42 6.37 4.67 -2.35
N LEU A 43 6.42 3.34 -2.31
CA LEU A 43 6.76 2.60 -1.10
C LEU A 43 8.21 2.83 -0.70
N ASP A 44 9.14 2.92 -1.66
CA ASP A 44 10.55 3.22 -1.39
C ASP A 44 10.70 4.60 -0.70
N VAL A 45 9.97 5.62 -1.17
CA VAL A 45 9.94 6.94 -0.51
C VAL A 45 9.36 6.87 0.91
N LEU A 46 8.26 6.12 1.11
CA LEU A 46 7.69 5.93 2.46
C LEU A 46 8.67 5.19 3.39
N CYS A 47 9.44 4.23 2.88
CA CYS A 47 10.50 3.56 3.63
C CYS A 47 11.62 4.51 4.05
N SER A 48 12.10 5.37 3.14
CA SER A 48 13.13 6.37 3.44
C SER A 48 12.66 7.45 4.43
N LEU A 49 11.35 7.71 4.50
CA LEU A 49 10.77 8.58 5.54
C LEU A 49 10.75 7.92 6.93
N CYS A 50 10.69 6.60 7.00
CA CYS A 50 10.72 5.84 8.26
C CYS A 50 12.13 5.70 8.84
N VAL A 51 13.15 5.61 7.97
CA VAL A 51 14.55 5.42 8.34
C VAL A 51 15.43 6.32 7.48
N CYS A 52 16.16 7.23 8.12
CA CYS A 52 17.13 8.09 7.45
C CYS A 52 18.52 7.83 8.00
N ASN A 53 19.47 7.54 7.11
CA ASN A 53 20.87 7.26 7.47
C ASN A 53 21.03 6.23 8.61
N GLY A 54 20.16 5.21 8.61
CA GLY A 54 20.16 4.15 9.62
C GLY A 54 19.45 4.50 10.93
N VAL A 55 18.90 5.71 11.08
CA VAL A 55 18.16 6.15 12.26
C VAL A 55 16.66 6.13 12.00
N ALA A 56 15.91 5.49 12.91
CA ALA A 56 14.46 5.39 12.84
C ALA A 56 13.78 6.69 13.31
N VAL A 57 12.83 7.21 12.53
CA VAL A 57 12.07 8.42 12.85
C VAL A 57 10.65 8.05 13.29
N ARG A 58 10.44 7.96 14.61
CA ARG A 58 9.18 7.49 15.21
C ARG A 58 7.94 8.28 14.79
N SER A 59 8.05 9.62 14.70
CA SER A 59 6.93 10.48 14.30
C SER A 59 6.42 10.13 12.90
N ASN A 60 7.33 9.97 11.94
CA ASN A 60 7.00 9.62 10.56
C ASN A 60 6.39 8.22 10.47
N GLN A 61 6.95 7.26 11.21
CA GLN A 61 6.41 5.90 11.27
C GLN A 61 4.96 5.89 11.77
N HIS A 62 4.66 6.66 12.81
CA HIS A 62 3.30 6.75 13.34
C HIS A 62 2.33 7.35 12.32
N LEU A 63 2.69 8.46 11.70
CA LEU A 63 1.87 9.12 10.68
C LEU A 63 1.65 8.25 9.44
N ILE A 64 2.65 7.48 9.02
CA ILE A 64 2.52 6.56 7.88
C ILE A 64 1.55 5.42 8.24
N CYS A 65 1.70 4.81 9.41
CA CYS A 65 0.80 3.74 9.87
C CYS A 65 -0.65 4.22 9.98
N ASP A 66 -0.87 5.39 10.57
CA ASP A 66 -2.22 5.94 10.81
C ASP A 66 -2.94 6.30 9.51
N ASN A 67 -2.21 6.61 8.44
CA ASN A 67 -2.81 7.00 7.16
C ASN A 67 -2.87 5.87 6.12
N LEU A 68 -1.97 4.88 6.19
CA LEU A 68 -1.88 3.81 5.20
C LEU A 68 -2.74 2.59 5.57
N LEU A 69 -2.80 2.23 6.86
CA LEU A 69 -3.40 0.97 7.32
C LEU A 69 -4.94 0.98 7.39
N PRO A 70 -5.63 2.07 7.79
CA PRO A 70 -7.08 2.06 7.94
C PRO A 70 -7.84 1.89 6.62
N GLY A 71 -7.29 2.40 5.51
CA GLY A 71 -7.94 2.38 4.20
C GLY A 71 -8.04 0.98 3.58
N ARG A 72 -7.12 0.06 3.89
CA ARG A 72 -7.02 -1.34 3.39
C ARG A 72 -7.11 -1.60 1.87
N ASP A 73 -7.42 -0.59 1.07
CA ASP A 73 -7.65 -0.70 -0.39
C ASP A 73 -6.35 -0.55 -1.20
N LEU A 74 -5.38 0.17 -0.62
CA LEU A 74 -4.13 0.53 -1.27
C LEU A 74 -3.14 -0.64 -1.33
N LEU A 75 -3.08 -1.43 -0.26
CA LEU A 75 -2.18 -2.58 -0.12
C LEU A 75 -2.90 -3.89 -0.42
N LEU A 76 -2.14 -4.90 -0.83
CA LEU A 76 -2.67 -6.24 -1.09
C LEU A 76 -3.14 -6.89 0.22
N GLN A 77 -4.40 -7.34 0.22
CA GLN A 77 -4.97 -8.12 1.32
C GLN A 77 -4.76 -9.61 1.08
N THR A 78 -4.35 -10.33 2.11
CA THR A 78 -4.18 -11.79 2.06
C THR A 78 -5.06 -12.45 3.10
N ARG A 79 -5.55 -13.65 2.78
CA ARG A 79 -6.35 -14.46 3.69
C ARG A 79 -6.07 -15.93 3.45
N LEU A 80 -5.86 -16.67 4.53
CA LEU A 80 -5.79 -18.12 4.47
C LEU A 80 -7.15 -18.69 4.08
N VAL A 81 -7.17 -19.60 3.10
CA VAL A 81 -8.38 -20.31 2.67
C VAL A 81 -8.13 -21.80 2.69
N ASN A 82 -9.14 -22.57 3.13
CA ASN A 82 -9.06 -24.02 3.13
C ASN A 82 -9.15 -24.56 1.70
N HIS A 83 -8.48 -25.67 1.44
CA HIS A 83 -8.68 -26.43 0.21
C HIS A 83 -10.03 -27.17 0.29
N VAL A 84 -10.95 -26.86 -0.61
CA VAL A 84 -12.30 -27.46 -0.64
C VAL A 84 -12.48 -28.19 -1.96
N SER A 85 -12.88 -29.47 -1.89
CA SER A 85 -13.26 -30.27 -3.04
C SER A 85 -14.77 -30.47 -3.09
N SER A 86 -15.34 -30.53 -4.29
CA SER A 86 -16.77 -30.78 -4.53
C SER A 86 -16.91 -31.94 -5.51
N MET A 87 -17.77 -32.89 -5.18
CA MET A 87 -18.15 -34.01 -6.04
C MET A 87 -19.64 -33.89 -6.35
N ARG A 88 -20.02 -34.11 -7.61
CA ARG A 88 -21.41 -34.20 -8.03
C ARG A 88 -21.68 -35.52 -8.77
N PRO A 89 -22.85 -36.14 -8.59
CA PRO A 89 -23.25 -37.28 -9.40
C PRO A 89 -23.54 -36.86 -10.84
N ASN A 90 -23.58 -37.81 -11.77
CA ASN A 90 -23.94 -37.60 -13.18
C ASN A 90 -25.46 -37.43 -13.38
N ILE A 91 -26.11 -36.66 -12.50
CA ILE A 91 -27.53 -36.34 -12.59
C ILE A 91 -27.65 -34.90 -13.07
N PHE A 92 -28.37 -34.71 -14.16
CA PHE A 92 -28.66 -33.41 -14.75
C PHE A 92 -30.17 -33.21 -14.70
N LEU A 93 -30.59 -32.15 -14.02
CA LEU A 93 -31.98 -31.75 -13.99
C LEU A 93 -32.13 -30.55 -14.92
N GLY A 94 -33.08 -30.64 -15.85
CA GLY A 94 -33.52 -29.54 -16.68
C GLY A 94 -35.01 -29.33 -16.46
N ILE A 95 -35.45 -28.07 -16.41
CA ILE A 95 -36.88 -27.73 -16.39
C ILE A 95 -37.29 -27.50 -17.84
N SER A 96 -38.32 -28.22 -18.29
CA SER A 96 -38.98 -27.99 -19.58
C SER A 96 -40.38 -27.45 -19.31
N GLU A 97 -40.73 -26.31 -19.88
CA GLU A 97 -42.12 -25.86 -19.85
C GLU A 97 -42.95 -26.70 -20.84
N GLY A 98 -43.98 -27.39 -20.33
CA GLY A 98 -44.96 -28.13 -21.15
C GLY A 98 -44.86 -29.66 -21.13
N SER A 99 -44.78 -30.29 -19.95
CA SER A 99 -44.95 -31.76 -19.80
C SER A 99 -46.42 -32.17 -19.81
#